data_AF-A0A8S3AGT0-F1
#
_entry.id   AF-A0A8S3AGT0-F1
#
_cell.length_a   1.000
_cell.length_b   1.000
_cell.length_c   1.000
_cell.angle_alpha   90.00
_cell.angle_beta   90.00
_cell.angle_gamma   90.00
#
_symmetry.space_group_name_H-M   'P 1'
#
loop_
_entity.id
_entity.type
_entity.pdbx_description
1 polymer ?
#
loop_
_entity_poly.entity_id
_entity_poly.type
_entity_poly.pdbx_seq_one_letter_code
_entity_poly.pdbx_strand_id
1 'polypeptide(L)' 'SERPSVNTILRKPFIYRRIPKHLAEDVHQAEFNHTVLHGQRLSIDLAHPNPPAISRPVSAPRT' A
#
# COMPACT_ATOMS: atom_id res chain seq x y z
N SER A 1 8.58 -22.71 4.02
CA SER A 1 9.67 -22.48 5.00
C SER A 1 9.08 -22.59 6.39
N GLU A 2 9.67 -23.41 7.26
CA GLU A 2 9.14 -23.64 8.62
C GLU A 2 9.26 -22.40 9.54
N ARG A 3 10.20 -21.49 9.22
CA ARG A 3 10.44 -20.28 9.99
C ARG A 3 9.51 -19.13 9.56
N PRO A 4 8.89 -18.41 10.50
CA PRO A 4 8.07 -17.24 10.19
C PRO A 4 8.93 -16.08 9.68
N SER A 5 8.33 -15.21 8.87
CA SER A 5 8.97 -13.96 8.44
C SER A 5 9.16 -13.00 9.62
N VAL A 6 10.08 -12.06 9.48
CA VAL A 6 10.29 -10.99 10.47
C VAL A 6 8.99 -10.22 10.74
N ASN A 7 8.22 -9.87 9.70
CA ASN A 7 6.95 -9.17 9.83
C ASN A 7 5.92 -10.01 10.63
N THR A 8 5.87 -11.32 10.38
CA THR A 8 5.02 -12.25 11.16
C THR A 8 5.42 -12.28 12.64
N ILE A 9 6.72 -12.19 12.95
CA ILE A 9 7.21 -12.15 14.33
C ILE A 9 6.85 -10.81 14.99
N LEU A 10 7.13 -9.68 14.35
CA LEU A 10 6.92 -8.34 14.91
C LEU A 10 5.44 -8.03 15.19
N ARG A 11 4.52 -8.64 14.43
CA ARG A 11 3.06 -8.53 14.65
C ARG A 11 2.52 -9.32 15.85
N LYS A 12 3.34 -10.15 16.52
CA LYS A 12 2.88 -10.89 17.71
C LYS A 12 2.56 -9.91 18.84
N PRO A 13 1.43 -10.06 19.57
CA PRO A 13 0.97 -9.07 20.56
C PRO A 13 2.03 -8.67 21.61
N PHE A 14 2.84 -9.64 22.07
CA PHE A 14 3.86 -9.39 23.09
C PHE A 14 5.11 -8.69 22.56
N ILE A 15 5.37 -8.76 21.25
CA ILE A 15 6.47 -8.05 20.58
C ILE A 15 5.97 -6.67 20.14
N TYR A 16 4.79 -6.62 19.52
CA TYR A 16 4.17 -5.40 19.02
C TYR A 16 4.06 -4.30 20.09
N ARG A 17 3.66 -4.66 21.32
CA ARG A 17 3.58 -3.72 22.46
C ARG A 17 4.93 -3.10 22.87
N ARG A 18 6.07 -3.65 22.42
CA ARG A 18 7.41 -3.13 22.72
C ARG A 18 7.94 -2.20 21.63
N ILE A 19 7.35 -2.22 20.44
CA ILE A 19 7.79 -1.43 19.29
C ILE A 19 7.78 0.09 19.56
N PRO A 20 6.76 0.66 20.23
CA PRO A 20 6.73 2.11 20.52
C PRO A 20 7.90 2.62 21.38
N LYS A 21 8.65 1.72 22.04
CA LYS A 21 9.86 2.10 22.80
C LYS A 21 11.08 2.33 21.91
N HIS A 22 11.05 1.87 20.66
CA HIS A 22 12.20 1.82 19.78
C HIS A 22 11.98 2.58 18.46
N LEU A 23 10.73 2.84 18.09
CA LEU A 23 10.36 3.57 16.89
C LEU A 23 9.48 4.75 17.26
N ALA A 24 9.66 5.87 16.56
CA ALA A 24 8.71 6.98 16.58
C ALA A 24 7.38 6.54 15.95
N GLU A 25 6.29 7.16 16.36
CA GLU A 25 4.94 6.81 15.90
C GLU A 25 4.79 6.91 14.37
N ASP A 26 5.42 7.92 13.74
CA ASP A 26 5.39 8.11 12.29
C ASP A 26 6.03 6.93 11.53
N VAL A 27 7.16 6.43 12.05
CA VAL A 27 7.87 5.27 11.49
C VAL A 27 7.07 3.99 11.72
N HIS A 28 6.46 3.86 12.89
CA HIS A 28 5.59 2.73 13.21
C HIS A 28 4.39 2.65 12.26
N GLN A 29 3.74 3.78 11.97
CA GLN A 29 2.63 3.79 11.02
C GLN A 29 3.08 3.47 9.59
N ALA A 30 4.19 4.05 9.13
CA ALA A 30 4.70 3.81 7.79
C ALA A 30 5.04 2.33 7.52
N GLU A 31 5.68 1.66 8.49
CA GLU A 31 6.18 0.28 8.36
C GLU A 31 5.12 -0.81 8.64
N PHE A 32 4.13 -0.51 9.49
CA PHE A 32 3.14 -1.52 9.92
C PHE A 32 1.77 -1.37 9.26
N ASN A 33 1.39 -0.17 8.78
CA ASN A 33 0.18 0.06 7.98
C ASN A 33 0.44 -0.06 6.47
N HIS A 34 0.88 -1.22 6.01
CA HIS A 34 0.84 -1.53 4.59
C HIS A 34 -0.51 -2.11 4.21
N THR A 35 -1.24 -1.46 3.29
CA THR A 35 -2.40 -2.04 2.61
C THR A 35 -1.92 -3.21 1.77
N VAL A 36 -2.23 -4.44 2.20
CA VAL A 36 -1.96 -5.62 1.40
C VAL A 36 -3.08 -5.74 0.35
N LEU A 37 -2.78 -5.36 -0.90
CA LEU A 37 -3.63 -5.69 -2.04
C LEU A 37 -3.50 -7.21 -2.31
N HIS A 38 -4.38 -8.01 -1.71
CA HIS A 38 -4.42 -9.45 -1.98
C HIS A 38 -4.99 -9.71 -3.38
N GLY A 39 -4.22 -10.36 -4.25
CA GLY A 39 -4.81 -11.27 -5.25
C GLY A 39 -4.86 -10.85 -6.72
N GLN A 40 -4.04 -9.91 -7.18
CA GLN A 40 -3.76 -9.86 -8.62
C GLN A 40 -2.32 -9.46 -8.87
N ARG A 41 -1.61 -10.21 -9.71
CA ARG A 41 -0.26 -9.86 -10.17
C ARG A 41 -0.31 -8.47 -10.82
N LEU A 42 -0.09 -7.42 -10.03
CA LEU A 42 0.24 -6.11 -10.57
C LEU A 42 1.75 -6.09 -10.75
N SER A 43 2.18 -6.74 -11.82
CA SER A 43 3.26 -6.17 -12.64
C SER A 43 2.70 -4.88 -13.23
N ILE A 44 2.67 -3.81 -12.42
CA ILE A 44 2.33 -2.47 -12.88
C ILE A 44 3.45 -1.57 -12.39
N ASP A 45 4.34 -1.31 -13.34
CA ASP A 45 4.98 -0.02 -13.55
C ASP A 45 4.66 1.02 -12.46
N LEU A 46 5.64 1.25 -11.57
CA LEU A 46 5.76 2.49 -10.81
C LEU A 46 6.17 3.68 -11.73
N ALA A 47 5.78 3.63 -13.01
CA ALA A 47 6.12 4.60 -14.02
C ALA A 47 4.94 5.56 -14.25
N HIS A 48 5.12 6.77 -13.72
CA HIS A 48 4.53 8.05 -14.13
C HIS A 48 3.15 8.45 -13.59
N PRO A 49 3.01 9.74 -13.18
CA PRO A 49 1.73 10.33 -12.83
C PRO A 49 1.02 10.72 -14.13
N ASN A 50 -0.14 10.11 -14.42
CA ASN A 50 -1.02 10.60 -15.48
C ASN A 50 -2.21 11.33 -14.82
N PRO A 51 -2.52 12.59 -15.18
CA PRO A 51 -3.68 13.29 -14.66
C PRO A 51 -4.98 12.66 -15.22
N PRO A 52 -6.13 12.82 -14.53
CA PRO A 52 -7.37 12.18 -14.95
C PRO A 52 -7.82 12.71 -16.31
N ALA A 53 -7.93 11.78 -17.27
CA ALA A 53 -8.55 12.01 -18.56
C ALA A 53 -10.05 12.32 -18.35
N ILE A 54 -10.40 13.61 -18.28
CA ILE A 54 -11.78 14.04 -18.53
C ILE A 54 -11.97 13.94 -20.04
N SER A 55 -12.59 12.84 -20.45
CA SER A 55 -13.06 12.58 -21.80
C SER A 55 -13.96 13.72 -22.27
N ARG A 56 -13.53 14.46 -23.30
CA ARG A 56 -14.42 15.23 -24.16
C ARG A 56 -15.25 14.26 -25.01
N PRO A 57 -16.59 14.34 -24.99
CA PRO A 57 -17.37 14.04 -26.18
C PRO A 57 -17.70 15.35 -26.88
N VAL A 58 -16.89 15.74 -27.87
CA VAL A 58 -17.34 16.65 -28.93
C VAL A 58 -18.00 15.79 -29.99
N SER A 59 -19.32 15.86 -30.09
CA SER A 59 -20.08 15.45 -31.28
C SER A 59 -21.47 16.05 -31.19
N ALA A 60 -21.64 17.21 -31.84
CA ALA A 60 -22.94 17.81 -32.10
C ALA A 60 -23.64 17.05 -33.24
N PRO A 61 -24.96 16.83 -33.19
CA PRO A 61 -25.74 16.51 -34.37
C PRO A 61 -26.18 17.80 -35.08
N ARG A 62 -26.00 17.80 -36.41
CA ARG A 62 -26.43 18.84 -37.36
C ARG A 62 -27.85 18.53 -37.83
N THR A 63 -28.81 19.39 -37.54
CA THR A 63 -30.08 19.59 -38.28
C THR A 63 -30.62 20.97 -37.99
#